data_AF-A0A4Y2U5J0-F1
#
_entry.id   AF-A0A4Y2U5J0-F1
#
_cell.length_a   1.000
_cell.length_b   1.000
_cell.length_c   1.000
_cell.angle_alpha   90.00
_cell.angle_beta   90.00
_cell.angle_gamma   90.00
#
_symmetry.space_group_name_H-M   'P 1'
#
loop_
_entity.id
_entity.type
_entity.pdbx_description
1 polymer ?
#
loop_
_entity_poly.entity_id
_entity_poly.type
_entity_poly.pdbx_seq_one_letter_code
_entity_poly.pdbx_strand_id
1 'polypeptide(L)'
;PEKVEKIIVEDIRPNGITPEALKGAQYYARVLKEIEKIIPQGVTEKEAKKEVFSLMKDHLAKVNLTFQVDDFSLIPVKCSSGKCRLSTNPVLLDAVLRNINELLNESSGRFDGQALFIYGTESSGKVGEDESNIKKLFPNAKLVAVEGADHTVHTSKKFTREVIKFINSK
;
A
#
# COMPACT_ATOMS: atom_id res chain seq x y z
N PRO A 1 -8.59 -22.26 -3.10
CA PRO A 1 -7.32 -22.06 -2.33
C PRO A 1 -6.38 -23.28 -2.36
N GLU A 2 -6.85 -24.41 -2.85
CA GLU A 2 -6.28 -25.75 -2.71
C GLU A 2 -5.00 -25.95 -3.52
N LYS A 3 -4.74 -25.05 -4.49
CA LYS A 3 -3.52 -25.04 -5.32
C LYS A 3 -2.46 -24.06 -4.83
N VAL A 4 -2.72 -23.34 -3.73
CA VAL A 4 -1.81 -22.36 -3.16
C VAL A 4 -1.17 -22.98 -1.92
N GLU A 5 0.14 -23.19 -1.96
CA GLU A 5 0.89 -23.77 -0.83
C GLU A 5 1.07 -22.75 0.30
N LYS A 6 1.44 -21.52 -0.06
CA LYS A 6 1.76 -20.44 0.88
C LYS A 6 1.23 -19.10 0.40
N ILE A 7 0.86 -18.24 1.35
CA ILE A 7 0.43 -16.85 1.08
C ILE A 7 1.26 -15.88 1.90
N ILE A 8 1.65 -14.77 1.29
CA ILE A 8 2.23 -13.61 1.98
C ILE A 8 1.25 -12.46 1.81
N VAL A 9 0.85 -11.85 2.91
CA VAL A 9 -0.01 -10.66 2.96
C VAL A 9 0.79 -9.54 3.58
N GLU A 10 1.01 -8.50 2.79
CA GLU A 10 1.70 -7.28 3.22
C GLU A 10 0.67 -6.27 3.75
N ASP A 11 0.79 -5.93 5.03
CA ASP A 11 0.17 -4.78 5.69
C ASP A 11 -1.31 -4.52 5.36
N ILE A 12 -2.08 -5.59 5.16
CA ILE A 12 -3.51 -5.55 4.88
C ILE A 12 -4.21 -6.54 5.80
N ARG A 13 -5.35 -6.11 6.34
CA ARG A 13 -6.24 -6.92 7.17
C ARG A 13 -7.36 -7.54 6.34
N PRO A 14 -7.91 -8.69 6.74
CA PRO A 14 -9.16 -9.18 6.15
C PRO A 14 -10.31 -8.22 6.50
N ASN A 15 -11.34 -8.19 5.64
CA ASN A 15 -12.58 -7.45 5.89
C ASN A 15 -12.46 -5.92 5.95
N GLY A 16 -11.55 -5.35 5.15
CA GLY A 16 -11.60 -3.93 4.82
C GLY A 16 -10.39 -3.13 5.28
N ILE A 17 -10.61 -1.83 5.42
CA ILE A 17 -9.59 -0.82 5.69
C ILE A 17 -10.00 -0.03 6.92
N THR A 18 -9.04 0.37 7.75
CA THR A 18 -9.34 1.23 8.91
C THR A 18 -9.80 2.61 8.44
N PRO A 19 -10.61 3.34 9.22
CA PRO A 19 -11.00 4.71 8.89
C PRO A 19 -9.79 5.63 8.67
N GLU A 20 -8.72 5.45 9.45
CA GLU A 20 -7.49 6.24 9.33
C GLU A 20 -6.76 5.96 8.02
N ALA A 21 -6.58 4.67 7.66
CA ALA A 21 -5.94 4.28 6.41
C ALA A 21 -6.76 4.74 5.19
N LEU A 22 -8.09 4.65 5.27
CA LEU A 22 -8.99 5.11 4.21
C LEU A 22 -8.87 6.62 4.00
N LYS A 23 -8.85 7.39 5.09
CA LYS A 23 -8.68 8.85 5.02
C LYS A 23 -7.35 9.22 4.37
N GLY A 24 -6.27 8.52 4.73
CA GLY A 24 -4.95 8.69 4.11
C GLY A 24 -4.96 8.39 2.62
N ALA A 25 -5.53 7.25 2.21
CA ALA A 25 -5.66 6.86 0.81
C ALA A 25 -6.50 7.84 -0.01
N GLN A 26 -7.62 8.32 0.53
CA GLN A 26 -8.47 9.33 -0.12
C GLN A 26 -7.73 10.65 -0.30
N TYR A 27 -6.97 11.08 0.71
CA TYR A 27 -6.16 12.29 0.61
C TYR A 27 -5.09 12.14 -0.48
N TYR A 28 -4.40 11.00 -0.52
CA TYR A 28 -3.41 10.68 -1.56
C TYR A 28 -4.03 10.74 -2.97
N ALA A 29 -5.20 10.13 -3.19
CA ALA A 29 -5.88 10.14 -4.48
C ALA A 29 -6.26 11.57 -4.92
N ARG A 30 -6.68 12.42 -3.96
CA ARG A 30 -6.97 13.84 -4.22
C ARG A 30 -5.71 14.61 -4.64
N VAL A 31 -4.60 14.42 -3.93
CA VAL A 31 -3.32 15.07 -4.28
C VAL A 31 -2.89 14.64 -5.69
N LEU A 32 -2.98 13.36 -6.03
CA LEU A 32 -2.68 12.90 -7.40
C LEU A 32 -3.55 13.60 -8.46
N LYS A 33 -4.85 13.76 -8.19
CA LYS A 33 -5.77 14.47 -9.08
C LYS A 33 -5.39 15.95 -9.25
N GLU A 34 -4.96 16.60 -8.18
CA GLU A 34 -4.54 18.01 -8.20
C GLU A 34 -3.25 18.20 -9.00
N ILE A 35 -2.25 17.33 -8.79
CA ILE A 35 -0.94 17.48 -9.43
C ILE A 35 -0.89 16.96 -10.86
N GLU A 36 -1.86 16.16 -11.31
CA GLU A 36 -1.90 15.58 -12.68
C GLU A 36 -1.69 16.64 -13.78
N LYS A 37 -2.26 17.83 -13.60
CA LYS A 37 -2.19 18.93 -14.58
C LYS A 37 -0.87 19.68 -14.60
N ILE A 38 -0.03 19.50 -13.57
CA ILE A 38 1.24 20.21 -13.38
C ILE A 38 2.45 19.26 -13.45
N ILE A 39 2.25 18.01 -13.90
CA ILE A 39 3.35 17.08 -14.15
C ILE A 39 4.28 17.70 -15.22
N PRO A 40 5.59 17.79 -14.96
CA PRO A 40 6.53 18.40 -15.90
C PRO A 40 6.59 17.61 -17.21
N GLN A 41 6.63 18.33 -18.32
CA GLN A 41 6.75 17.79 -19.68
C GLN A 41 8.15 18.07 -20.22
N GLY A 42 8.59 17.28 -21.20
CA GLY A 42 9.92 17.40 -21.83
C GLY A 42 11.08 16.88 -20.98
N VAL A 43 10.80 16.26 -19.84
CA VAL A 43 11.80 15.72 -18.90
C VAL A 43 11.85 14.20 -18.91
N THR A 44 12.86 13.62 -18.28
CA THR A 44 12.96 12.17 -18.07
C THR A 44 11.94 11.68 -17.03
N GLU A 45 11.59 10.38 -17.07
CA GLU A 45 10.71 9.77 -16.06
C GLU A 45 11.23 9.95 -14.63
N LYS A 46 12.55 9.89 -14.43
CA LYS A 46 13.18 10.08 -13.12
C LYS A 46 12.99 11.51 -12.60
N GLU A 47 13.19 12.51 -13.45
CA GLU A 47 12.98 13.92 -13.10
C GLU A 47 11.52 14.20 -12.78
N ALA A 48 10.60 13.69 -13.62
CA ALA A 48 9.17 13.86 -13.40
C ALA A 48 8.71 13.22 -12.07
N LYS A 49 9.19 12.01 -11.75
CA LYS A 49 8.89 11.33 -10.48
C LYS A 49 9.40 12.11 -9.27
N LYS A 50 10.61 12.68 -9.36
CA LYS A 50 11.19 13.48 -8.28
C LYS A 50 10.39 14.75 -8.03
N GLU A 51 9.99 15.46 -9.09
CA GLU A 51 9.17 16.67 -8.99
C GLU A 51 7.79 16.36 -8.43
N VAL A 52 7.12 15.33 -8.95
CA VAL A 52 5.82 14.87 -8.45
C VAL A 52 5.90 14.48 -6.99
N PHE A 53 6.96 13.78 -6.55
CA PHE A 53 7.15 13.48 -5.14
C PHE A 53 7.30 14.75 -4.28
N SER A 54 8.05 15.75 -4.75
CA SER A 54 8.17 17.04 -4.05
C SER A 54 6.80 17.71 -3.89
N LEU A 55 6.03 17.79 -4.97
CA LEU A 55 4.68 18.35 -4.96
C LEU A 55 3.77 17.59 -3.99
N MET A 56 3.82 16.26 -3.99
CA MET A 56 3.04 15.43 -3.08
C MET A 56 3.41 15.69 -1.62
N LYS A 57 4.72 15.75 -1.31
CA LYS A 57 5.23 16.04 0.03
C LYS A 57 4.73 17.39 0.54
N ASP A 58 4.75 18.42 -0.32
CA ASP A 58 4.28 19.76 0.03
C ASP A 58 2.77 19.79 0.31
N HIS A 59 1.97 18.98 -0.40
CA HIS A 59 0.54 18.86 -0.12
C HIS A 59 0.30 18.12 1.20
N LEU A 60 0.93 16.97 1.39
CA LEU A 60 0.80 16.13 2.59
C LEU A 60 1.23 16.85 3.87
N ALA A 61 2.28 17.67 3.80
CA ALA A 61 2.73 18.49 4.93
C ALA A 61 1.64 19.45 5.44
N LYS A 62 0.72 19.94 4.57
CA LYS A 62 -0.37 20.84 4.97
C LYS A 62 -1.41 20.17 5.86
N VAL A 63 -1.43 18.84 5.92
CA VAL A 63 -2.35 18.05 6.75
C VAL A 63 -1.62 17.20 7.78
N ASN A 64 -0.36 17.54 8.09
CA ASN A 64 0.51 16.79 9.00
C ASN A 64 0.66 15.30 8.64
N LEU A 65 0.53 14.97 7.35
CA LEU A 65 0.85 13.64 6.85
C LEU A 65 2.28 13.66 6.31
N THR A 66 3.05 12.64 6.65
CA THR A 66 4.38 12.41 6.10
C THR A 66 4.32 11.21 5.17
N PHE A 67 4.99 11.32 4.03
CA PHE A 67 5.17 10.23 3.09
C PHE A 67 6.66 10.09 2.85
N GLN A 68 7.26 9.12 3.50
CA GLN A 68 8.68 8.82 3.32
C GLN A 68 8.80 7.81 2.20
N VAL A 69 9.34 8.25 1.08
CA VAL A 69 9.65 7.37 -0.04
C VAL A 69 11.10 7.62 -0.42
N ASP A 70 11.94 6.64 -0.08
CA ASP A 70 13.32 6.59 -0.55
C ASP A 70 13.41 6.01 -1.98
N ASP A 71 12.36 5.31 -2.43
CA ASP A 71 12.25 4.74 -3.77
C ASP A 71 11.18 5.41 -4.64
N PHE A 72 11.62 6.33 -5.49
CA PHE A 72 10.76 7.02 -6.45
C PHE A 72 10.05 6.07 -7.46
N SER A 73 10.40 4.78 -7.52
CA SER A 73 9.67 3.79 -8.32
C SER A 73 8.18 3.71 -7.94
N LEU A 74 7.85 4.02 -6.69
CA LEU A 74 6.48 4.03 -6.15
C LEU A 74 5.64 5.22 -6.62
N ILE A 75 6.26 6.22 -7.24
CA ILE A 75 5.55 7.38 -7.78
C ILE A 75 4.92 7.00 -9.13
N PRO A 76 3.58 7.07 -9.28
CA PRO A 76 2.88 6.52 -10.43
C PRO A 76 2.94 7.47 -11.62
N VAL A 77 4.15 7.75 -12.14
CA VAL A 77 4.39 8.60 -13.31
C VAL A 77 5.08 7.81 -14.39
N LYS A 78 4.61 7.96 -15.63
CA LYS A 78 5.24 7.39 -16.83
C LYS A 78 5.45 8.47 -17.88
N CYS A 79 6.63 8.45 -18.48
CA CYS A 79 7.00 9.39 -19.54
C CYS A 79 7.31 8.64 -20.84
N SER A 80 6.79 9.13 -21.96
CA SER A 80 7.07 8.61 -23.30
C SER A 80 7.18 9.77 -24.29
N SER A 81 8.28 9.84 -25.02
CA SER A 81 8.57 10.92 -25.99
C SER A 81 8.37 12.33 -25.42
N GLY A 82 8.87 12.54 -24.20
CA GLY A 82 8.76 13.82 -23.48
C GLY A 82 7.37 14.13 -22.92
N LYS A 83 6.36 13.25 -23.11
CA LYS A 83 5.04 13.39 -22.50
C LYS A 83 4.97 12.56 -21.23
N CYS A 84 4.73 13.22 -20.10
CA CYS A 84 4.64 12.61 -18.78
C CYS A 84 3.20 12.65 -18.27
N ARG A 85 2.73 11.55 -17.69
CA ARG A 85 1.38 11.43 -17.11
C ARG A 85 1.38 10.49 -15.92
N LEU A 86 0.32 10.56 -15.13
CA LEU A 86 0.06 9.52 -14.14
C LEU A 86 -0.14 8.16 -14.85
N SER A 87 0.40 7.10 -14.26
CA SER A 87 0.12 5.71 -14.64
C SER A 87 -1.11 5.15 -13.92
N THR A 88 -1.75 5.96 -13.08
CA THR A 88 -2.99 5.66 -12.39
C THR A 88 -4.08 6.64 -12.85
N ASN A 89 -5.34 6.24 -12.69
CA ASN A 89 -6.48 7.14 -12.91
C ASN A 89 -6.94 7.68 -11.55
N PRO A 90 -6.54 8.92 -11.17
CA PRO A 90 -6.83 9.44 -9.84
C PRO A 90 -8.33 9.73 -9.63
N VAL A 91 -9.08 10.01 -10.70
CA VAL A 91 -10.54 10.21 -10.64
C VAL A 91 -11.24 8.91 -10.29
N LEU A 92 -10.88 7.81 -10.96
CA LEU A 92 -11.44 6.50 -10.67
C LEU A 92 -11.02 6.02 -9.27
N LEU A 93 -9.75 6.21 -8.89
CA LEU A 93 -9.25 5.86 -7.58
C LEU A 93 -10.04 6.56 -6.46
N ASP A 94 -10.23 7.88 -6.57
CA ASP A 94 -11.02 8.66 -5.63
C ASP A 94 -12.50 8.23 -5.58
N ALA A 95 -13.08 7.83 -6.73
CA ALA A 95 -14.44 7.29 -6.77
C ALA A 95 -14.55 5.92 -6.07
N VAL A 96 -13.58 5.03 -6.28
CA VAL A 96 -13.52 3.72 -5.62
C VAL A 96 -13.34 3.88 -4.11
N LEU A 97 -12.42 4.74 -3.68
CA LEU A 97 -12.15 4.97 -2.26
C LEU A 97 -13.32 5.62 -1.51
N ARG A 98 -14.19 6.37 -2.19
CA ARG A 98 -15.42 6.91 -1.59
C ARG A 98 -16.48 5.85 -1.35
N ASN A 99 -16.50 4.80 -2.15
CA ASN A 99 -17.48 3.71 -2.07
C ASN A 99 -16.86 2.39 -1.59
N ILE A 100 -15.67 2.44 -0.97
CA ILE A 100 -14.88 1.24 -0.71
C ILE A 100 -15.61 0.21 0.17
N ASN A 101 -16.45 0.67 1.09
CA ASN A 101 -17.24 -0.19 1.97
C ASN A 101 -18.38 -0.92 1.22
N GLU A 102 -18.86 -0.37 0.10
CA GLU A 102 -19.84 -1.03 -0.76
C GLU A 102 -19.16 -2.00 -1.75
N LEU A 103 -17.88 -1.76 -2.05
CA LEU A 103 -17.10 -2.55 -2.99
C LEU A 103 -16.36 -3.72 -2.32
N LEU A 104 -15.98 -3.57 -1.05
CA LEU A 104 -15.33 -4.61 -0.26
C LEU A 104 -16.39 -5.40 0.50
N ASN A 105 -16.76 -6.55 -0.06
CA ASN A 105 -17.54 -7.54 0.67
C ASN A 105 -16.72 -8.13 1.82
N GLU A 106 -17.40 -8.63 2.85
CA GLU A 106 -16.76 -9.44 3.88
C GLU A 106 -16.03 -10.63 3.24
N SER A 107 -14.76 -10.79 3.58
CA SER A 107 -13.96 -11.92 3.18
C SER A 107 -14.56 -13.20 3.78
N SER A 108 -14.74 -14.20 2.94
CA SER A 108 -15.27 -15.50 3.33
C SER A 108 -14.36 -16.63 2.85
N GLY A 109 -14.61 -17.83 3.37
CA GLY A 109 -13.79 -19.01 3.13
C GLY A 109 -12.69 -19.18 4.16
N ARG A 110 -11.76 -20.10 3.86
CA ARG A 110 -10.68 -20.49 4.77
C ARG A 110 -9.47 -20.94 3.98
N PHE A 111 -8.28 -20.59 4.46
CA PHE A 111 -7.00 -21.03 3.94
C PHE A 111 -6.22 -21.73 5.04
N ASP A 112 -6.20 -23.06 4.99
CA ASP A 112 -5.47 -23.90 5.95
C ASP A 112 -3.96 -24.03 5.61
N GLY A 113 -3.49 -23.46 4.50
CA GLY A 113 -2.07 -23.42 4.17
C GLY A 113 -1.28 -22.45 5.06
N GLN A 114 0.05 -22.40 4.88
CA GLN A 114 0.89 -21.46 5.63
C GLN A 114 0.66 -20.04 5.13
N ALA A 115 0.39 -19.09 6.03
CA ALA A 115 0.27 -17.68 5.69
C ALA A 115 1.26 -16.84 6.49
N LEU A 116 1.86 -15.84 5.87
CA LEU A 116 2.66 -14.81 6.53
C LEU A 116 1.94 -13.48 6.39
N PHE A 117 1.51 -12.92 7.51
CA PHE A 117 1.04 -11.54 7.59
C PHE A 117 2.18 -10.69 8.14
N ILE A 118 2.73 -9.81 7.32
CA ILE A 118 3.83 -8.92 7.71
C ILE A 118 3.39 -7.48 7.58
N TYR A 119 3.53 -6.69 8.64
CA TYR A 119 2.88 -5.39 8.77
C TYR A 119 3.73 -4.40 9.55
N GLY A 120 3.47 -3.10 9.35
CA GLY A 120 4.19 -2.01 10.01
C GLY A 120 3.52 -1.66 11.33
N THR A 121 4.29 -1.43 12.40
CA THR A 121 3.71 -1.05 13.71
C THR A 121 3.10 0.34 13.70
N GLU A 122 3.60 1.23 12.84
CA GLU A 122 3.08 2.58 12.65
C GLU A 122 2.09 2.65 11.49
N SER A 123 1.77 1.52 10.86
CA SER A 123 0.80 1.50 9.78
C SER A 123 -0.60 1.76 10.30
N SER A 124 -1.28 2.69 9.63
CA SER A 124 -2.72 2.92 9.80
C SER A 124 -3.58 1.67 9.53
N GLY A 125 -3.04 0.65 8.85
CA GLY A 125 -3.72 -0.62 8.59
C GLY A 125 -4.01 -1.46 9.84
N LYS A 126 -3.26 -1.25 10.95
CA LYS A 126 -3.45 -1.89 12.26
C LYS A 126 -3.63 -3.42 12.19
N VAL A 127 -2.88 -4.08 11.30
CA VAL A 127 -3.04 -5.52 11.03
C VAL A 127 -2.85 -6.38 12.28
N GLY A 128 -1.92 -6.01 13.15
CA GLY A 128 -1.68 -6.73 14.41
C GLY A 128 -2.88 -6.74 15.36
N GLU A 129 -3.70 -5.69 15.35
CA GLU A 129 -4.91 -5.61 16.18
C GLU A 129 -6.03 -6.53 15.66
N ASP A 130 -5.93 -6.99 14.41
CA ASP A 130 -6.96 -7.81 13.75
C ASP A 130 -6.63 -9.32 13.71
N GLU A 131 -5.69 -9.77 14.55
CA GLU A 131 -5.24 -11.16 14.57
C GLU A 131 -6.39 -12.16 14.69
N SER A 132 -7.39 -11.87 15.53
CA SER A 132 -8.54 -12.76 15.71
C SER A 132 -9.29 -13.01 14.40
N ASN A 133 -9.52 -11.97 13.60
CA ASN A 133 -10.22 -12.11 12.32
C ASN A 133 -9.32 -12.73 11.25
N ILE A 134 -8.03 -12.40 11.26
CA ILE A 134 -7.02 -13.08 10.42
C ILE A 134 -7.06 -14.58 10.68
N LYS A 135 -7.00 -15.01 11.94
CA LYS A 135 -6.96 -16.43 12.32
C LYS A 135 -8.24 -17.19 12.01
N LYS A 136 -9.40 -16.53 11.89
CA LYS A 136 -10.64 -17.17 11.40
C LYS A 136 -10.50 -17.65 9.96
N LEU A 137 -9.88 -16.83 9.11
CA LEU A 137 -9.69 -17.11 7.68
C LEU A 137 -8.37 -17.84 7.39
N PHE A 138 -7.33 -17.57 8.17
CA PHE A 138 -5.94 -18.04 8.03
C PHE A 138 -5.43 -18.61 9.37
N PRO A 139 -5.87 -19.80 9.78
CA PRO A 139 -5.57 -20.38 11.09
C PRO A 139 -4.07 -20.55 11.34
N ASN A 140 -3.35 -20.90 10.28
CA ASN A 140 -1.90 -21.12 10.28
C ASN A 140 -1.10 -19.85 9.95
N ALA A 141 -1.72 -18.67 10.04
CA ALA A 141 -1.03 -17.41 9.83
C ALA A 141 0.06 -17.16 10.87
N LYS A 142 1.26 -16.82 10.43
CA LYS A 142 2.30 -16.19 11.24
C LYS A 142 2.19 -14.67 11.06
N LEU A 143 2.07 -13.95 12.16
CA LEU A 143 2.06 -12.49 12.17
C LEU A 143 3.46 -11.97 12.52
N VAL A 144 3.97 -11.02 11.74
CA VAL A 144 5.29 -10.42 11.91
C VAL A 144 5.18 -8.91 11.83
N ALA A 145 5.46 -8.24 12.95
CA ALA A 145 5.55 -6.78 13.01
C ALA A 145 6.90 -6.28 12.48
N VAL A 146 6.91 -5.17 11.77
CA VAL A 146 8.10 -4.38 11.40
C VAL A 146 8.05 -3.08 12.18
N GLU A 147 8.86 -3.02 13.24
CA GLU A 147 8.93 -1.86 14.15
C GLU A 147 9.25 -0.57 13.41
N GLY A 148 8.47 0.48 13.67
CA GLY A 148 8.64 1.82 13.11
C GLY A 148 8.25 1.96 11.64
N ALA A 149 7.81 0.89 10.97
CA ALA A 149 7.44 0.93 9.56
C ALA A 149 5.95 1.31 9.38
N ASP A 150 5.68 1.99 8.26
CA ASP A 150 4.34 2.32 7.79
C ASP A 150 3.80 1.22 6.86
N HIS A 151 2.90 1.55 5.93
CA HIS A 151 2.33 0.62 4.96
C HIS A 151 3.35 0.04 3.97
N THR A 152 4.44 0.74 3.69
CA THR A 152 5.46 0.33 2.72
C THR A 152 6.53 -0.58 3.33
N VAL A 153 6.09 -1.60 4.07
CA VAL A 153 7.00 -2.49 4.82
C VAL A 153 7.98 -3.25 3.92
N HIS A 154 7.65 -3.46 2.65
CA HIS A 154 8.53 -4.08 1.65
C HIS A 154 9.85 -3.35 1.44
N THR A 155 9.94 -2.07 1.80
CA THR A 155 11.20 -1.29 1.73
C THR A 155 12.19 -1.70 2.83
N SER A 156 11.72 -2.36 3.89
CA SER A 156 12.55 -2.72 5.05
C SER A 156 13.37 -4.01 4.81
N LYS A 157 14.61 -4.03 5.32
CA LYS A 157 15.44 -5.26 5.32
C LYS A 157 14.80 -6.41 6.10
N LYS A 158 13.99 -6.10 7.12
CA LYS A 158 13.27 -7.09 7.93
C LYS A 158 12.23 -7.81 7.08
N PHE A 159 11.47 -7.09 6.25
CA PHE A 159 10.52 -7.69 5.34
C PHE A 159 11.18 -8.71 4.42
N THR A 160 12.22 -8.29 3.69
CA THR A 160 12.92 -9.17 2.75
C THR A 160 13.44 -10.44 3.42
N ARG A 161 14.02 -10.31 4.61
CA ARG A 161 14.53 -11.46 5.38
C ARG A 161 13.42 -12.42 5.79
N GLU A 162 12.30 -11.91 6.32
CA GLU A 162 11.20 -12.76 6.80
C GLU A 162 10.45 -13.43 5.65
N VAL A 163 10.29 -12.74 4.52
CA VAL A 163 9.74 -13.30 3.28
C VAL A 163 10.63 -14.42 2.75
N ILE A 164 11.94 -14.21 2.62
CA ILE A 164 12.88 -15.25 2.17
C ILE A 164 12.84 -16.46 3.12
N LYS A 165 12.82 -16.22 4.44
CA LYS A 165 12.73 -17.28 5.44
C LYS A 165 11.44 -18.09 5.29
N PHE A 166 10.31 -17.42 5.06
CA PHE A 166 9.00 -18.06 4.92
C PHE A 166 8.85 -18.84 3.61
N ILE A 167 9.36 -18.30 2.50
CA ILE A 167 9.36 -19.02 1.22
C ILE A 167 10.14 -20.33 1.35
N ASN A 168 11.31 -20.28 2.01
CA ASN A 168 12.20 -21.44 2.17
C ASN A 168 11.87 -22.36 3.35
N SER A 169 10.88 -22.04 4.20
CA SER A 169 10.46 -22.96 5.26
C SER A 169 9.83 -24.21 4.65
N LYS A 170 9.95 -25.35 5.33
CA LYS A 170 9.22 -26.56 4.94
C LYS A 170 7.80 -26.56 5.53
#